data_AF-A0A2T9X3Q4-F1
#
_entry.id   AF-A0A2T9X3Q4-F1
#
_cell.length_a   1.000
_cell.length_b   1.000
_cell.length_c   1.000
_cell.angle_alpha   90.00
_cell.angle_beta   90.00
_cell.angle_gamma   90.00
#
_symmetry.space_group_name_H-M   'P 1'
#
loop_
_entity.id
_entity.type
_entity.pdbx_description
1 polymer ?
#
loop_
_entity_poly.entity_id
_entity_poly.type
_entity_poly.pdbx_seq_one_letter_code
_entity_poly.pdbx_strand_id
1 'polypeptide(L)'
;SNAPHGYCFTATIYITNSTYDYFYHFLTIKACKTGYLFVTNVSTTIKTYIKCAWLIIQCASGKTIGEFKIISNGAANQCTTTISLTNGNSYCVSLLVEPTNPLPSSGTCLGTITVYLGYDVASSSAIPLPPT
;
A
#
# COMPACT_ATOMS: atom_id res chain seq x y z
N SER A 1 16.60 -17.65 18.61
CA SER A 1 16.33 -17.36 17.19
C SER A 1 14.83 -17.36 16.98
N ASN A 2 14.21 -16.20 16.80
CA ASN A 2 12.78 -16.10 16.46
C ASN A 2 12.62 -14.92 15.49
N ALA A 3 12.42 -15.21 14.21
CA ALA A 3 12.08 -14.19 13.22
C ALA A 3 10.67 -13.64 13.57
N PRO A 4 10.42 -12.32 13.54
CA PRO A 4 9.12 -11.78 13.95
C PRO A 4 8.05 -12.12 12.92
N HIS A 5 6.89 -12.51 13.43
CA HIS A 5 5.74 -12.96 12.67
C HIS A 5 5.13 -11.78 11.88
N GLY A 6 5.59 -11.59 10.64
CA GLY A 6 4.97 -10.66 9.68
C GLY A 6 3.75 -11.31 9.03
N TYR A 7 2.57 -10.69 9.16
CA TYR A 7 1.39 -11.08 8.39
C TYR A 7 1.55 -10.58 6.95
N CYS A 8 1.66 -11.50 6.00
CA CYS A 8 1.60 -11.21 4.57
C CYS A 8 0.14 -11.21 4.12
N PHE A 9 -0.30 -10.16 3.44
CA PHE A 9 -1.52 -10.21 2.64
C PHE A 9 -1.19 -9.82 1.20
N THR A 10 -1.91 -10.41 0.26
CA THR A 10 -1.88 -10.05 -1.16
C THR A 10 -3.20 -9.38 -1.48
N ALA A 11 -3.16 -8.14 -1.95
CA ALA A 11 -4.32 -7.47 -2.51
C ALA A 11 -4.21 -7.50 -4.04
N THR A 12 -5.26 -7.97 -4.72
CA THR A 12 -5.37 -7.90 -6.18
C THR A 12 -6.36 -6.79 -6.52
N ILE A 13 -5.90 -5.77 -7.25
CA ILE A 13 -6.72 -4.63 -7.61
C ILE A 13 -7.18 -4.78 -9.06
N TYR A 14 -8.49 -4.74 -9.28
CA TYR A 14 -9.09 -4.64 -10.61
C TYR A 14 -9.51 -3.20 -10.85
N ILE A 15 -8.82 -2.49 -11.74
CA ILE A 15 -9.24 -1.14 -12.13
C ILE A 15 -10.22 -1.25 -13.28
N THR A 16 -11.51 -1.21 -12.95
CA THR A 16 -12.58 -1.15 -13.93
C THR A 16 -12.91 0.32 -14.23
N ASN A 17 -12.21 0.87 -15.22
CA ASN A 17 -12.71 1.96 -16.05
C ASN A 17 -13.07 3.27 -15.29
N SER A 18 -12.07 3.98 -14.78
CA SER A 18 -12.27 5.27 -14.11
C SER A 18 -11.57 6.40 -14.86
N THR A 19 -12.34 7.42 -15.28
CA THR A 19 -11.86 8.74 -15.76
C THR A 19 -11.43 9.68 -14.65
N TYR A 20 -11.43 9.18 -13.41
CA TYR A 20 -11.14 9.92 -12.18
C TYR A 20 -10.17 9.13 -11.31
N ASP A 21 -9.59 9.79 -10.30
CA ASP A 21 -8.79 9.09 -9.31
C ASP A 21 -9.63 8.00 -8.63
N TYR A 22 -9.16 6.76 -8.68
CA TYR A 22 -9.88 5.62 -8.11
C TYR A 22 -9.48 5.45 -6.65
N PHE A 23 -10.47 5.50 -5.75
CA PHE A 23 -10.29 5.26 -4.33
C PHE A 23 -11.07 4.02 -3.87
N TYR A 24 -10.37 3.02 -3.35
CA TYR A 24 -10.99 1.77 -2.90
C TYR A 24 -10.37 1.25 -1.60
N HIS A 25 -11.21 1.03 -0.60
CA HIS A 25 -10.83 0.38 0.65
C HIS A 25 -10.87 -1.13 0.49
N PHE A 26 -9.77 -1.81 0.81
CA PHE A 26 -9.66 -3.25 0.59
C PHE A 26 -9.21 -4.04 1.83
N LEU A 27 -8.70 -3.37 2.88
CA LEU A 27 -8.19 -4.04 4.06
C LEU A 27 -8.40 -3.19 5.32
N THR A 28 -8.83 -3.85 6.40
CA THR A 28 -8.81 -3.29 7.74
C THR A 28 -7.74 -4.00 8.58
N ILE A 29 -6.84 -3.23 9.20
CA ILE A 29 -5.78 -3.72 10.08
C ILE A 29 -6.16 -3.40 11.53
N LYS A 30 -6.12 -4.39 12.43
CA LYS A 30 -6.18 -4.17 13.87
C LYS A 30 -4.78 -4.25 14.46
N ALA A 31 -4.28 -3.15 15.02
CA ALA A 31 -2.99 -3.13 15.71
C ALA A 31 -3.15 -3.66 17.15
N CYS A 32 -2.67 -4.88 17.41
CA CYS A 32 -2.71 -5.50 18.74
C CYS A 32 -1.47 -5.21 19.59
N LYS A 33 -0.47 -4.55 19.01
CA LYS A 33 0.71 -3.96 19.66
C LYS A 33 1.03 -2.64 18.96
N THR A 34 1.82 -1.78 19.58
CA THR A 34 2.37 -0.59 18.91
C THR A 34 3.55 -1.01 18.02
N GLY A 35 3.70 -0.37 16.87
CA GLY A 35 4.69 -0.77 15.88
C GLY A 35 4.59 0.01 14.58
N TYR A 36 5.34 -0.41 13.59
CA TYR A 36 5.55 0.28 12.34
C TYR A 36 5.09 -0.59 11.18
N LEU A 37 4.14 -0.08 10.41
CA LEU A 37 3.75 -0.64 9.12
C LEU A 37 4.74 -0.16 8.06
N PHE A 38 5.16 -1.04 7.16
CA PHE A 38 6.05 -0.70 6.05
C PHE A 38 5.75 -1.56 4.82
N VAL A 39 6.21 -1.14 3.65
CA VAL A 39 6.12 -1.93 2.42
C VAL A 39 7.44 -2.66 2.23
N THR A 40 7.41 -3.98 2.07
CA THR A 40 8.61 -4.78 1.80
C THR A 40 8.91 -4.91 0.32
N ASN A 41 7.86 -5.02 -0.51
CA ASN A 41 8.01 -5.18 -1.94
C ASN A 41 6.77 -4.69 -2.69
N VAL A 42 7.00 -4.11 -3.87
CA VAL A 42 5.95 -3.76 -4.83
C VAL A 42 6.31 -4.36 -6.19
N SER A 43 5.36 -5.05 -6.81
CA SER A 43 5.48 -5.48 -8.19
C SER A 43 4.24 -5.11 -8.98
N THR A 44 4.41 -4.95 -10.29
CA THR A 44 3.31 -4.52 -11.16
C THR A 44 3.43 -5.12 -12.55
N THR A 45 2.30 -5.47 -13.15
CA THR A 45 2.18 -5.77 -14.59
C THR A 45 1.58 -4.60 -15.35
N ILE A 46 1.34 -3.49 -14.66
CA ILE A 46 0.70 -2.30 -15.21
C ILE A 46 1.64 -1.63 -16.21
N LYS A 47 1.05 -1.17 -17.31
CA LYS A 47 1.74 -0.45 -18.38
C LYS A 47 1.66 1.06 -18.16
N THR A 48 1.79 1.84 -19.22
CA THR A 48 1.84 3.32 -19.21
C THR A 48 0.53 4.03 -18.80
N TYR A 49 -0.55 3.29 -18.49
CA TYR A 49 -1.88 3.85 -18.22
C TYR A 49 -2.12 4.29 -16.78
N ILE A 50 -1.24 3.93 -15.84
CA ILE A 50 -1.27 4.47 -14.48
C ILE A 50 -0.05 5.35 -14.31
N LYS A 51 -0.25 6.57 -13.86
CA LYS A 51 0.84 7.49 -13.56
C LYS A 51 1.37 7.23 -12.17
N CYS A 52 0.50 7.25 -11.16
CA CYS A 52 0.87 6.99 -9.77
C CYS A 52 -0.22 6.19 -9.06
N ALA A 53 0.18 5.51 -7.99
CA ALA A 53 -0.75 4.89 -7.05
C ALA A 53 -0.19 4.95 -5.63
N TRP A 54 -1.07 5.10 -4.66
CA TRP A 54 -0.75 5.21 -3.26
C TRP A 54 -1.60 4.27 -2.42
N LEU A 55 -0.98 3.68 -1.38
CA LEU A 55 -1.74 3.16 -0.25
C LEU A 55 -1.95 4.29 0.75
N ILE A 56 -3.19 4.57 1.08
CA ILE A 56 -3.60 5.56 2.06
C ILE A 56 -3.98 4.83 3.34
N ILE A 57 -3.33 5.18 4.45
CA ILE A 57 -3.60 4.58 5.76
C ILE A 57 -4.41 5.57 6.58
N GLN A 58 -5.63 5.18 6.93
CA GLN A 58 -6.55 6.01 7.71
C GLN A 58 -6.84 5.35 9.05
N CYS A 59 -6.93 6.13 10.13
CA CYS A 59 -7.46 5.61 11.39
C CYS A 59 -9.00 5.58 11.36
N ALA A 60 -9.62 4.97 12.38
CA ALA A 60 -11.07 4.80 12.45
C ALA A 60 -11.90 6.10 12.34
N SER A 61 -11.30 7.27 12.61
CA SER A 61 -11.97 8.57 12.41
C SER A 61 -11.94 9.09 10.96
N GLY A 62 -11.38 8.30 10.02
CA GLY A 62 -11.20 8.68 8.61
C GLY A 62 -9.98 9.56 8.35
N LYS A 63 -9.25 9.99 9.39
CA LYS A 63 -8.03 10.79 9.24
C LYS A 63 -6.90 9.95 8.65
N THR A 64 -6.30 10.43 7.56
CA THR A 64 -5.05 9.87 7.01
C THR A 64 -3.91 10.08 7.99
N ILE A 65 -3.22 8.99 8.34
CA ILE A 65 -2.05 8.98 9.22
C ILE A 65 -0.73 8.75 8.47
N GLY A 66 -0.82 8.33 7.20
CA GLY A 66 0.33 8.19 6.32
C GLY A 66 -0.06 7.56 4.99
N GLU A 67 0.90 7.55 4.07
CA GLU A 67 0.74 6.97 2.74
C GLU A 67 2.02 6.29 2.27
N PHE A 68 1.87 5.32 1.36
CA PHE A 68 2.95 4.72 0.60
C PHE A 68 2.72 4.95 -0.88
N LYS A 69 3.62 5.68 -1.55
CA LYS A 69 3.61 5.74 -3.01
C LYS A 69 4.15 4.42 -3.55
N ILE A 70 3.27 3.59 -4.09
CA ILE A 70 3.59 2.24 -4.57
C ILE A 70 3.82 2.18 -6.07
N ILE A 71 3.23 3.10 -6.84
CA ILE A 71 3.51 3.26 -8.27
C ILE A 71 3.97 4.70 -8.52
N SER A 72 5.03 4.86 -9.30
CA SER A 72 5.55 6.16 -9.73
C SER A 72 5.93 6.09 -11.20
N ASN A 73 5.34 6.96 -12.01
CA ASN A 73 5.50 7.01 -13.47
C ASN A 73 5.25 5.65 -14.15
N GLY A 74 4.21 4.93 -13.71
CA GLY A 74 3.82 3.63 -14.27
C GLY A 74 4.70 2.44 -13.87
N ALA A 75 5.72 2.64 -13.04
CA ALA A 75 6.57 1.58 -12.53
C ALA A 75 6.35 1.34 -11.02
N ALA A 76 6.69 0.15 -10.55
CA ALA A 76 6.77 -0.13 -9.12
C ALA A 76 7.73 0.84 -8.44
N ASN A 77 7.29 1.42 -7.32
CA ASN A 77 8.07 2.36 -6.53
C ASN A 77 8.44 1.72 -5.19
N GLN A 78 9.72 1.73 -4.86
CA GLN A 78 10.20 1.28 -3.56
C GLN A 78 9.81 2.29 -2.49
N CYS A 79 9.17 1.82 -1.42
CA CYS A 79 8.85 2.67 -0.27
C CYS A 79 9.93 2.49 0.81
N THR A 80 10.42 3.59 1.35
CA THR A 80 11.44 3.61 2.42
C THR A 80 10.90 4.13 3.74
N THR A 81 9.64 4.59 3.75
CA THR A 81 8.97 5.14 4.93
C THR A 81 8.28 4.06 5.73
N THR A 82 8.00 4.38 7.00
CA THR A 82 7.20 3.56 7.91
C THR A 82 6.07 4.38 8.51
N ILE A 83 4.94 3.74 8.81
CA ILE A 83 3.78 4.38 9.44
C ILE A 83 3.53 3.78 10.81
N SER A 84 3.57 4.60 11.85
CA SER A 84 3.33 4.18 13.23
C SER A 84 1.86 3.82 13.45
N LEU A 85 1.62 2.60 13.93
CA LEU A 85 0.31 2.14 14.39
C LEU A 85 0.33 1.98 15.91
N THR A 86 -0.74 2.45 16.56
CA THR A 86 -0.90 2.43 18.01
C THR A 86 -1.70 1.19 18.43
N ASN A 87 -1.25 0.53 19.50
CA ASN A 87 -1.99 -0.58 20.10
C ASN A 87 -3.46 -0.22 20.37
N GLY A 88 -4.36 -1.15 20.06
CA GLY A 88 -5.80 -1.02 20.31
C GLY A 88 -6.56 -0.35 19.18
N ASN A 89 -5.89 0.25 18.20
CA ASN A 89 -6.54 0.95 17.10
C ASN A 89 -6.77 0.07 15.86
N SER A 90 -7.79 0.43 15.09
CA SER A 90 -8.06 -0.13 13.77
C SER A 90 -7.75 0.91 12.69
N TYR A 91 -7.21 0.44 11.57
CA TYR A 91 -6.78 1.25 10.45
C TYR A 91 -7.33 0.70 9.15
N CYS A 92 -7.77 1.61 8.28
CA CYS A 92 -8.21 1.31 6.94
C CYS A 92 -7.04 1.50 5.97
N VAL A 93 -6.86 0.54 5.06
CA VAL A 93 -5.92 0.64 3.95
C VAL A 93 -6.73 0.77 2.67
N SER A 94 -6.57 1.92 2.04
CA SER A 94 -7.23 2.27 0.80
C SER A 94 -6.20 2.46 -0.30
N LEU A 95 -6.57 2.14 -1.53
CA LEU A 95 -5.78 2.43 -2.71
C LEU A 95 -6.31 3.71 -3.36
N LEU A 96 -5.41 4.65 -3.64
CA LEU A 96 -5.65 5.79 -4.52
C LEU A 96 -4.86 5.59 -5.82
N VAL A 97 -5.51 5.70 -6.98
CA VAL A 97 -4.85 5.56 -8.29
C VAL A 97 -5.06 6.81 -9.14
N GLU A 98 -3.96 7.37 -9.64
CA GLU A 98 -3.94 8.44 -10.63
C GLU A 98 -3.68 7.84 -12.03
N PRO A 99 -4.65 7.86 -12.95
CA PRO A 99 -4.46 7.39 -14.32
C PRO A 99 -3.63 8.36 -15.18
N THR A 100 -3.06 7.84 -16.28
CA THR A 100 -2.45 8.66 -17.35
C THR A 100 -3.52 9.03 -18.39
N ASN A 101 -3.53 10.29 -18.84
CA ASN A 101 -4.38 10.73 -19.95
C ASN A 101 -3.62 10.71 -21.30
N PRO A 102 -4.27 10.32 -22.41
CA PRO A 102 -5.64 9.81 -22.49
C PRO A 102 -5.75 8.39 -21.93
N LEU A 103 -6.89 8.10 -21.32
CA LEU A 103 -7.21 6.74 -20.87
C LEU A 103 -7.39 5.80 -22.07
N PRO A 104 -7.01 4.52 -21.94
CA PRO A 104 -7.32 3.52 -22.96
C PRO A 104 -8.82 3.30 -23.08
N SER A 105 -9.25 2.74 -24.20
CA SER A 105 -10.64 2.35 -24.46
C SER A 105 -11.22 1.54 -23.31
N SER A 106 -12.48 1.82 -22.96
CA SER A 106 -13.20 1.15 -21.88
C SER A 106 -13.18 -0.38 -22.00
N GLY A 107 -13.05 -1.09 -20.87
CA GLY A 107 -13.12 -2.56 -20.80
C GLY A 107 -11.78 -3.30 -20.78
N THR A 108 -10.63 -2.61 -20.75
CA THR A 108 -9.30 -3.27 -20.72
C THR A 108 -8.77 -3.40 -19.29
N CYS A 109 -8.39 -4.61 -18.86
CA CYS A 109 -7.59 -4.77 -17.64
C CYS A 109 -6.24 -4.06 -17.81
N LEU A 110 -5.94 -3.08 -16.98
CA LEU A 110 -4.72 -2.27 -17.08
C LEU A 110 -3.48 -2.96 -16.49
N GLY A 111 -3.70 -4.05 -15.74
CA GLY A 111 -2.69 -4.86 -15.08
C GLY A 111 -2.98 -5.03 -13.60
N THR A 112 -2.00 -5.56 -12.86
CA THR A 112 -2.10 -5.91 -11.45
C THR A 112 -0.99 -5.21 -10.67
N ILE A 113 -1.31 -4.63 -9.52
CA ILE A 113 -0.33 -4.19 -8.52
C ILE A 113 -0.34 -5.22 -7.40
N THR A 114 0.83 -5.71 -7.02
CA THR A 114 1.02 -6.55 -5.84
C THR A 114 1.88 -5.80 -4.85
N VAL A 115 1.38 -5.62 -3.62
CA VAL A 115 2.12 -4.98 -2.53
C VAL A 115 2.22 -5.95 -1.37
N TYR A 116 3.41 -6.05 -0.81
CA TYR A 116 3.66 -6.78 0.44
C TYR A 116 3.84 -5.77 1.57
N LEU A 117 2.98 -5.82 2.58
CA LEU A 117 3.15 -5.05 3.80
C LEU A 117 3.82 -5.90 4.88
N GLY A 118 4.80 -5.31 5.55
CA GLY A 118 5.39 -5.81 6.78
C GLY A 118 4.91 -4.99 7.97
N TYR A 119 5.00 -5.59 9.16
CA TYR A 119 4.73 -4.91 10.42
C TYR A 119 5.80 -5.28 11.43
N ASP A 120 6.48 -4.27 11.97
CA ASP A 120 7.45 -4.48 13.05
C ASP A 120 6.88 -3.96 14.35
N VAL A 121 6.92 -4.78 15.39
CA VAL A 121 6.50 -4.38 16.72
C VAL A 121 7.59 -3.48 17.27
N ALA A 122 7.23 -2.30 17.78
CA ALA A 122 8.17 -1.40 18.42
C ALA A 122 8.72 -2.06 19.71
N SER A 123 9.75 -2.88 19.55
CA SER A 123 10.68 -3.25 20.60
C SER A 123 11.87 -2.29 20.51
N SER A 124 12.63 -2.11 21.59
CA SER A 124 13.72 -1.14 21.70
C SER A 124 14.95 -1.42 20.80
N SER A 125 14.78 -2.08 19.66
CA SER A 125 15.84 -2.57 18.77
C SER A 125 15.72 -1.93 17.40
N ALA A 126 16.82 -1.42 16.85
CA ALA A 126 16.86 -0.84 15.51
C ALA A 126 16.52 -1.88 14.44
N ILE A 127 15.67 -1.50 13.48
CA ILE A 127 15.11 -2.39 12.46
C ILE A 127 15.97 -2.30 11.19
N PRO A 128 16.45 -3.41 10.61
CA PRO A 128 17.13 -3.40 9.32
C PRO A 128 16.13 -3.09 8.20
N LEU A 129 16.44 -2.08 7.38
CA LEU A 129 15.71 -1.83 6.14
C LEU A 129 15.91 -3.01 5.16
N PRO A 130 14.95 -3.28 4.26
CA PRO A 130 15.14 -4.29 3.21
C PRO A 130 16.43 -4.00 2.40
N PRO A 131 17.16 -5.05 1.97
CA PRO A 131 18.35 -4.85 1.15
C PRO A 131 18.02 -4.07 -0.13
N THR A 132 18.89 -3.11 -0.47
CA THR A 132 18.92 -2.37 -1.75
C THR A 132 19.31 -3.27 -2.91
#